data_AF-A0A7S4AVQ8-F1
#
_entry.id   AF-A0A7S4AVQ8-F1
#
_cell.length_a   1.000
_cell.length_b   1.000
_cell.length_c   1.000
_cell.angle_alpha   90.00
_cell.angle_beta   90.00
_cell.angle_gamma   90.00
#
_symmetry.space_group_name_H-M   'P 1'
#
loop_
_entity.id
_entity.type
_entity.pdbx_description
1 polymer ?
#
loop_
_entity_poly.entity_id
_entity_poly.type
_entity_poly.pdbx_seq_one_letter_code
_entity_poly.pdbx_strand_id
1 'polypeptide(L)'
;QPSTSSQPSSEPSSEPSTFCESLCSSIRPAVEVSGNDFRNLVSSCLSRGICEPGLPMNCWDVSSVKDMSNSFHGQQSFNDPLSCWDTSGVTSMYYMFHQASAFNQAINSWDTSSVTSMNYMFNEASVFNRPIDSWNTSSVTDTGYMFVGAHAYNPHNHGVYVWSQACMLRFIMLMLSTNQLIHGILQVSKTWASAFNQPIDSWDTSSVTDM
;
A
#
# COMPACT_ATOMS: atom_id res chain seq x y z
N GLN A 1 39.20 30.29 -4.43
CA GLN A 1 38.49 29.05 -4.03
C GLN A 1 37.42 29.43 -3.02
N PRO A 2 36.18 28.98 -3.23
CA PRO A 2 35.77 27.75 -2.55
C PRO A 2 35.07 26.73 -3.47
N SER A 3 35.57 25.50 -3.35
CA SER A 3 34.84 24.22 -3.34
C SER A 3 33.58 24.07 -4.20
N THR A 4 33.80 23.50 -5.39
CA THR A 4 32.87 22.62 -6.09
C THR A 4 32.51 21.42 -5.22
N SER A 5 31.25 21.34 -4.77
CA SER A 5 30.65 20.11 -4.27
C SER A 5 29.83 19.50 -5.41
N SER A 6 30.49 18.66 -6.19
CA SER A 6 29.86 17.74 -7.12
C SER A 6 29.23 16.61 -6.32
N GLN A 7 27.90 16.55 -6.30
CA GLN A 7 27.14 15.41 -5.81
C GLN A 7 26.74 14.56 -7.04
N PRO A 8 27.25 13.33 -7.21
CA PRO A 8 26.68 12.40 -8.16
C PRO A 8 26.05 11.23 -7.41
N SER A 9 24.74 11.06 -7.57
CA SER A 9 24.15 9.73 -7.54
C SER A 9 22.71 9.83 -8.01
N SER A 10 22.58 9.69 -9.33
CA SER A 10 21.41 9.15 -10.01
C SER A 10 20.87 7.94 -9.24
N GLU A 11 19.62 8.05 -8.80
CA GLU A 11 18.80 6.93 -8.37
C GLU A 11 18.71 5.93 -9.55
N PRO A 12 19.14 4.66 -9.40
CA PRO A 12 18.97 3.70 -10.47
C PRO A 12 17.50 3.33 -10.55
N SER A 13 16.90 3.62 -11.70
CA SER A 13 15.59 3.17 -12.15
C SER A 13 15.57 1.67 -12.47
N SER A 14 16.23 0.83 -11.67
CA SER A 14 16.20 -0.62 -11.84
C SER A 14 14.96 -1.17 -11.16
N GLU A 15 14.10 -1.84 -11.94
CA GLU A 15 12.87 -2.45 -11.45
C GLU A 15 13.09 -3.25 -10.15
N PRO A 16 12.11 -3.25 -9.21
CA PRO A 16 12.23 -3.93 -7.92
C PRO A 16 12.56 -5.43 -8.02
N SER A 17 12.28 -6.06 -9.17
CA SER A 17 12.67 -7.44 -9.50
C SER A 17 14.18 -7.67 -9.40
N THR A 18 14.98 -6.79 -10.02
CA THR A 18 16.45 -6.93 -10.05
C THR A 18 17.11 -6.73 -8.68
N PHE A 19 16.52 -5.89 -7.81
CA PHE A 19 17.01 -5.67 -6.45
C PHE A 19 16.83 -6.93 -5.59
N CYS A 20 15.66 -7.54 -5.67
CA CYS A 20 15.35 -8.76 -4.91
C CYS A 20 16.15 -9.97 -5.40
N GLU A 21 16.39 -10.09 -6.70
CA GLU A 21 17.28 -11.11 -7.27
C GLU A 21 18.74 -10.95 -6.82
N SER A 22 19.19 -9.71 -6.57
CA SER A 22 20.56 -9.45 -6.11
C SER A 22 20.77 -9.69 -4.61
N LEU A 23 19.73 -9.47 -3.79
CA LEU A 23 19.79 -9.61 -2.34
C LEU A 23 19.48 -11.03 -1.86
N CYS A 24 18.58 -11.71 -2.56
CA CYS A 24 18.14 -13.04 -2.20
C CYS A 24 18.84 -14.06 -3.09
N SER A 25 19.17 -15.24 -2.54
CA SER A 25 19.64 -16.35 -3.38
C SER A 25 18.61 -16.69 -4.44
N SER A 26 19.07 -17.24 -5.57
CA SER A 26 18.21 -17.68 -6.68
C SER A 26 17.12 -18.68 -6.24
N ILE A 27 17.32 -19.35 -5.09
CA ILE A 27 16.34 -20.19 -4.43
C ILE A 27 15.84 -19.43 -3.20
N ARG A 28 14.61 -18.94 -3.26
CA ARG A 28 13.91 -18.35 -2.12
C ARG A 28 13.17 -19.46 -1.35
N PRO A 29 13.23 -19.50 -0.02
CA PRO A 29 12.49 -20.47 0.75
C PRO A 29 10.99 -20.22 0.60
N ALA A 30 10.27 -21.23 0.10
CA ALA A 30 8.83 -21.19 -0.05
C ALA A 30 8.13 -21.22 1.32
N VAL A 31 7.19 -20.30 1.50
CA VAL A 31 6.29 -20.26 2.66
C VAL A 31 4.92 -20.74 2.22
N GLU A 32 4.59 -21.98 2.60
CA GLU A 32 3.35 -22.66 2.20
C GLU A 32 2.26 -22.61 3.29
N VAL A 33 2.51 -21.86 4.37
CA VAL A 33 1.56 -21.68 5.48
C VAL A 33 0.81 -20.35 5.38
N SER A 34 -0.37 -20.26 5.99
CA SER A 34 -1.21 -19.05 5.98
C SER A 34 -1.89 -18.83 7.34
N GLY A 35 -2.40 -17.63 7.58
CA GLY A 35 -3.17 -17.28 8.76
C GLY A 35 -2.37 -17.45 10.04
N ASN A 36 -2.91 -18.22 10.99
CA ASN A 36 -2.25 -18.48 12.28
C ASN A 36 -0.85 -19.08 12.13
N ASP A 37 -0.65 -19.98 11.17
CA ASP A 37 0.63 -20.67 11.01
C ASP A 37 1.69 -19.74 10.41
N PHE A 38 1.29 -18.88 9.47
CA PHE A 38 2.16 -17.82 8.97
C PHE A 38 2.52 -16.81 10.07
N ARG A 39 1.56 -16.39 10.90
CA ARG A 39 1.83 -15.55 12.08
C ARG A 39 2.82 -16.21 13.04
N ASN A 40 2.66 -17.49 13.33
CA ASN A 40 3.56 -18.21 14.23
C ASN A 40 4.97 -18.30 13.65
N LEU A 41 5.10 -18.50 12.34
CA LEU A 41 6.38 -18.48 11.64
C LEU A 41 7.08 -17.12 11.79
N VAL A 42 6.37 -16.02 11.52
CA VAL A 42 6.89 -14.65 11.70
C VAL A 42 7.28 -14.40 13.16
N SER A 43 6.42 -14.75 14.11
CA SER A 43 6.69 -14.58 15.55
C SER A 43 7.91 -15.37 16.03
N SER A 44 8.09 -16.59 15.53
CA SER A 44 9.27 -17.42 15.82
C SER A 44 10.56 -16.76 15.30
N CYS A 45 10.54 -16.28 14.05
CA CYS A 45 11.65 -15.56 13.42
C CYS A 45 12.04 -14.30 14.23
N LEU A 46 11.06 -13.47 14.60
CA LEU A 46 11.30 -12.22 15.32
C LEU A 46 11.73 -12.41 16.79
N SER A 47 11.20 -13.42 17.49
CA SER A 47 11.55 -13.68 18.89
C SER A 47 12.93 -14.30 19.07
N ARG A 48 13.37 -15.12 18.11
CA ARG A 48 14.64 -15.87 18.19
C ARG A 48 15.78 -15.17 17.44
N GLY A 49 15.46 -14.20 16.57
CA GLY A 49 16.41 -13.59 15.64
C GLY A 49 16.94 -14.57 14.58
N ILE A 50 16.31 -15.75 14.44
CA ILE A 50 16.66 -16.79 13.49
C ILE A 50 15.42 -17.07 12.66
N CYS A 51 15.44 -16.61 11.41
CA CYS A 51 14.35 -16.79 10.48
C CYS A 51 14.60 -18.06 9.69
N GLU A 52 13.82 -19.11 9.95
CA GLU A 52 13.85 -20.32 9.14
C GLU A 52 12.97 -20.12 7.89
N PRO A 53 13.46 -20.48 6.69
CA PRO A 53 14.73 -21.19 6.40
C PRO A 53 15.90 -20.24 6.09
N GLY A 54 16.76 -19.99 7.09
CA GLY A 54 18.14 -19.48 6.98
C GLY A 54 18.40 -18.14 6.26
N LEU A 55 17.40 -17.52 5.65
CA LEU A 55 17.50 -16.26 4.93
C LEU A 55 16.73 -15.15 5.66
N PRO A 56 17.11 -13.87 5.44
CA PRO A 56 16.31 -12.75 5.91
C PRO A 56 14.85 -12.88 5.45
N MET A 57 13.92 -12.46 6.29
CA MET A 57 12.48 -12.59 6.02
C MET A 57 12.03 -11.90 4.71
N ASN A 58 12.72 -10.84 4.29
CA ASN A 58 12.50 -10.21 2.98
C ASN A 58 12.64 -11.21 1.82
N CYS A 59 13.45 -12.25 1.96
CA CYS A 59 13.74 -13.24 0.93
C CYS A 59 12.81 -14.44 0.92
N TRP A 60 11.81 -14.49 1.80
CA TRP A 60 10.80 -15.53 1.79
C TRP A 60 9.95 -15.44 0.52
N ASP A 61 9.71 -16.57 -0.12
CA ASP A 61 8.72 -16.67 -1.20
C ASP A 61 7.34 -16.88 -0.58
N VAL A 62 6.59 -15.79 -0.50
CA VAL A 62 5.24 -15.74 0.10
C VAL A 62 4.12 -15.79 -0.95
N SER A 63 4.42 -16.10 -2.21
CA SER A 63 3.43 -16.15 -3.31
C SER A 63 2.27 -17.13 -3.06
N SER A 64 2.51 -18.17 -2.26
CA SER A 64 1.51 -19.15 -1.84
C SER A 64 0.68 -18.72 -0.61
N VAL A 65 1.10 -17.69 0.12
CA VAL A 65 0.44 -17.23 1.34
C VAL A 65 -0.86 -16.51 0.99
N LYS A 66 -1.99 -16.95 1.55
CA LYS A 66 -3.31 -16.36 1.32
C LYS A 66 -3.73 -15.40 2.43
N ASP A 67 -3.38 -15.70 3.66
CA ASP A 67 -3.80 -14.94 4.82
C ASP A 67 -2.56 -14.46 5.60
N MET A 68 -2.35 -13.14 5.63
CA MET A 68 -1.27 -12.48 6.38
C MET A 68 -1.77 -11.79 7.65
N SER A 69 -2.97 -12.16 8.11
CA SER A 69 -3.62 -11.48 9.23
C SER A 69 -2.80 -11.60 10.52
N ASN A 70 -2.62 -10.48 11.21
CA ASN A 70 -1.90 -10.35 12.48
C ASN A 70 -0.42 -10.76 12.44
N SER A 71 0.22 -10.91 11.28
CA SER A 71 1.60 -11.43 11.19
C SER A 71 2.63 -10.59 11.95
N PHE A 72 2.48 -9.26 11.96
CA PHE A 72 3.35 -8.32 12.69
C PHE A 72 2.61 -7.60 13.82
N HIS A 73 1.49 -8.16 14.29
CA HIS A 73 0.72 -7.58 15.38
C HIS A 73 1.60 -7.44 16.63
N GLY A 74 1.69 -6.21 17.16
CA GLY A 74 2.43 -5.90 18.38
C GLY A 74 3.95 -6.00 18.25
N GLN A 75 4.48 -6.14 17.04
CA GLN A 75 5.93 -6.19 16.77
C GLN A 75 6.52 -4.76 16.81
N GLN A 76 6.59 -4.18 18.01
CA GLN A 76 6.91 -2.76 18.21
C GLN A 76 8.28 -2.35 17.66
N SER A 77 9.25 -3.27 17.61
CA SER A 77 10.61 -2.99 17.11
C SER A 77 10.82 -3.41 15.66
N PHE A 78 9.83 -4.01 15.00
CA PHE A 78 9.99 -4.54 13.64
C PHE A 78 10.06 -3.41 12.61
N ASN A 79 11.13 -3.40 11.81
CA ASN A 79 11.32 -2.45 10.73
C ASN A 79 12.23 -3.01 9.61
N ASP A 80 12.25 -4.33 9.43
CA ASP A 80 13.04 -4.96 8.36
C ASP A 80 12.30 -4.90 7.02
N PRO A 81 13.02 -4.82 5.89
CA PRO A 81 12.40 -4.70 4.56
C PRO A 81 11.54 -5.91 4.21
N LEU A 82 10.46 -5.66 3.48
CA LEU A 82 9.53 -6.67 2.95
C LEU A 82 9.21 -6.44 1.45
N SER A 83 10.05 -5.67 0.76
CA SER A 83 9.81 -5.22 -0.62
C SER A 83 9.86 -6.34 -1.66
N CYS A 84 10.42 -7.50 -1.29
CA CYS A 84 10.62 -8.65 -2.17
C CYS A 84 9.51 -9.71 -2.10
N TRP A 85 8.51 -9.47 -1.25
CA TRP A 85 7.34 -10.32 -1.14
C TRP A 85 6.43 -10.16 -2.35
N ASP A 86 6.05 -11.29 -2.96
CA ASP A 86 4.96 -11.36 -3.92
C ASP A 86 3.64 -11.57 -3.17
N THR A 87 2.85 -10.51 -3.06
CA THR A 87 1.57 -10.51 -2.35
C THR A 87 0.36 -10.73 -3.25
N SER A 88 0.55 -11.02 -4.56
CA SER A 88 -0.55 -11.16 -5.53
C SER A 88 -1.57 -12.24 -5.14
N GLY A 89 -1.13 -13.25 -4.39
CA GLY A 89 -1.95 -14.31 -3.85
C GLY A 89 -2.70 -14.00 -2.55
N VAL A 90 -2.41 -12.89 -1.87
CA VAL A 90 -2.93 -12.56 -0.53
C VAL A 90 -4.36 -12.04 -0.62
N THR A 91 -5.24 -12.57 0.24
CA THR A 91 -6.65 -12.17 0.33
C THR A 91 -7.00 -11.43 1.63
N SER A 92 -6.18 -11.57 2.68
CA SER A 92 -6.38 -10.87 3.97
C SER A 92 -5.08 -10.28 4.52
N MET A 93 -5.14 -9.00 4.90
CA MET A 93 -4.09 -8.26 5.62
C MET A 93 -4.63 -7.66 6.94
N TYR A 94 -5.72 -8.23 7.48
CA TYR A 94 -6.36 -7.86 8.75
C TYR A 94 -5.33 -7.72 9.87
N TYR A 95 -5.25 -6.55 10.54
CA TYR A 95 -4.32 -6.30 11.66
C TYR A 95 -2.84 -6.57 11.39
N MET A 96 -2.40 -6.67 10.12
CA MET A 96 -1.06 -7.17 9.78
C MET A 96 0.06 -6.40 10.50
N PHE A 97 0.00 -5.06 10.56
CA PHE A 97 0.96 -4.18 11.25
C PHE A 97 0.33 -3.41 12.43
N HIS A 98 -0.76 -3.94 13.01
CA HIS A 98 -1.36 -3.33 14.19
C HIS A 98 -0.34 -3.24 15.33
N GLN A 99 -0.14 -2.05 15.91
CA GLN A 99 0.84 -1.79 16.97
C GLN A 99 2.31 -2.05 16.58
N ALA A 100 2.63 -2.16 15.29
CA ALA A 100 4.02 -2.21 14.82
C ALA A 100 4.62 -0.79 14.76
N SER A 101 4.84 -0.20 15.94
CA SER A 101 5.12 1.24 16.10
C SER A 101 6.41 1.74 15.44
N ALA A 102 7.39 0.86 15.17
CA ALA A 102 8.62 1.22 14.45
C ALA A 102 8.57 0.98 12.93
N PHE A 103 7.51 0.35 12.40
CA PHE A 103 7.47 -0.06 11.01
C PHE A 103 7.33 1.14 10.06
N ASN A 104 8.29 1.29 9.14
CA ASN A 104 8.32 2.37 8.14
C ASN A 104 9.05 1.97 6.85
N GLN A 105 8.88 0.71 6.42
CA GLN A 105 9.51 0.19 5.21
C GLN A 105 8.63 0.39 3.98
N ALA A 106 9.28 0.49 2.82
CA ALA A 106 8.58 0.64 1.54
C ALA A 106 7.86 -0.67 1.16
N ILE A 107 6.55 -0.55 0.94
CA ILE A 107 5.64 -1.65 0.57
C ILE A 107 4.72 -1.27 -0.60
N ASN A 108 5.04 -0.18 -1.31
CA ASN A 108 4.27 0.28 -2.47
C ASN A 108 4.21 -0.80 -3.56
N SER A 109 5.27 -1.60 -3.71
CA SER A 109 5.39 -2.66 -4.71
C SER A 109 4.46 -3.87 -4.49
N TRP A 110 3.75 -3.95 -3.36
CA TRP A 110 2.84 -5.04 -3.10
C TRP A 110 1.63 -5.00 -4.04
N ASP A 111 1.31 -6.15 -4.63
CA ASP A 111 0.05 -6.35 -5.33
C ASP A 111 -1.05 -6.65 -4.31
N THR A 112 -2.01 -5.74 -4.20
CA THR A 112 -3.17 -5.84 -3.30
C THR A 112 -4.47 -6.15 -4.02
N SER A 113 -4.45 -6.43 -5.33
CA SER A 113 -5.65 -6.58 -6.16
C SER A 113 -6.58 -7.72 -5.70
N SER A 114 -6.02 -8.75 -5.07
CA SER A 114 -6.75 -9.89 -4.49
C SER A 114 -7.20 -9.68 -3.03
N VAL A 115 -6.75 -8.60 -2.36
CA VAL A 115 -7.01 -8.37 -0.94
C VAL A 115 -8.44 -7.89 -0.73
N THR A 116 -9.14 -8.52 0.21
CA THR A 116 -10.53 -8.20 0.55
C THR A 116 -10.68 -7.54 1.93
N SER A 117 -9.70 -7.72 2.83
CA SER A 117 -9.70 -7.17 4.19
C SER A 117 -8.38 -6.48 4.54
N MET A 118 -8.46 -5.21 4.97
CA MET A 118 -7.34 -4.38 5.43
C MET A 118 -7.64 -3.64 6.74
N ASN A 119 -8.69 -4.03 7.46
CA ASN A 119 -9.09 -3.35 8.69
C ASN A 119 -7.95 -3.41 9.73
N TYR A 120 -7.76 -2.30 10.44
CA TYR A 120 -6.72 -2.09 11.46
C TYR A 120 -5.27 -2.38 10.99
N MET A 121 -5.01 -2.52 9.69
CA MET A 121 -3.70 -2.97 9.19
C MET A 121 -2.54 -2.13 9.72
N PHE A 122 -2.67 -0.80 9.81
CA PHE A 122 -1.66 0.11 10.35
C PHE A 122 -2.13 0.84 11.62
N ASN A 123 -3.13 0.29 12.31
CA ASN A 123 -3.63 0.93 13.51
C ASN A 123 -2.51 0.94 14.57
N GLU A 124 -2.21 2.12 15.11
CA GLU A 124 -1.08 2.39 16.03
C GLU A 124 0.33 2.12 15.46
N ALA A 125 0.49 2.01 14.13
CA ALA A 125 1.80 2.04 13.46
C ALA A 125 2.32 3.49 13.36
N SER A 126 2.69 4.05 14.51
CA SER A 126 2.80 5.51 14.73
C SER A 126 3.76 6.26 13.79
N VAL A 127 4.81 5.60 13.30
CA VAL A 127 5.85 6.20 12.45
C VAL A 127 5.72 5.85 10.95
N PHE A 128 4.73 5.04 10.57
CA PHE A 128 4.55 4.65 9.17
C PHE A 128 4.19 5.86 8.30
N ASN A 129 5.01 6.16 7.31
CA ASN A 129 4.81 7.27 6.38
C ASN A 129 5.43 6.96 5.01
N ARG A 130 5.07 5.81 4.44
CA ARG A 130 5.53 5.38 3.11
C ARG A 130 4.39 5.45 2.08
N PRO A 131 4.74 5.72 0.81
CA PRO A 131 3.78 5.64 -0.28
C PRO A 131 3.18 4.23 -0.37
N ILE A 132 1.87 4.20 -0.63
CA ILE A 132 1.08 3.00 -0.92
C ILE A 132 0.17 3.24 -2.15
N ASP A 133 0.43 4.30 -2.92
CA ASP A 133 -0.38 4.80 -4.02
C ASP A 133 -0.59 3.82 -5.18
N SER A 134 0.27 2.79 -5.33
CA SER A 134 0.06 1.73 -6.33
C SER A 134 -0.85 0.60 -5.88
N TRP A 135 -1.34 0.61 -4.64
CA TRP A 135 -2.23 -0.44 -4.14
C TRP A 135 -3.59 -0.38 -4.84
N ASN A 136 -3.99 -1.50 -5.43
CA ASN A 136 -5.34 -1.69 -5.93
C ASN A 136 -6.26 -2.14 -4.78
N THR A 137 -7.18 -1.27 -4.37
CA THR A 137 -8.13 -1.56 -3.29
C THR A 137 -9.55 -1.84 -3.80
N SER A 138 -9.75 -2.14 -5.10
CA SER A 138 -11.09 -2.34 -5.68
C SER A 138 -11.85 -3.53 -5.06
N SER A 139 -11.12 -4.51 -4.56
CA SER A 139 -11.65 -5.74 -3.95
C SER A 139 -11.84 -5.64 -2.44
N VAL A 140 -11.33 -4.56 -1.81
CA VAL A 140 -11.35 -4.40 -0.36
C VAL A 140 -12.75 -3.99 0.09
N THR A 141 -13.34 -4.77 0.98
CA THR A 141 -14.68 -4.51 1.53
C THR A 141 -14.64 -3.79 2.87
N ASP A 142 -13.52 -3.89 3.61
CA ASP A 142 -13.35 -3.27 4.92
C ASP A 142 -11.94 -2.69 5.12
N THR A 143 -11.89 -1.39 5.43
CA THR A 143 -10.70 -0.60 5.76
C THR A 143 -10.84 0.10 7.12
N GLY A 144 -11.80 -0.35 7.95
CA GLY A 144 -12.11 0.21 9.25
C GLY A 144 -10.87 0.33 10.13
N TYR A 145 -10.70 1.51 10.73
CA TYR A 145 -9.62 1.83 11.67
C TYR A 145 -8.19 1.67 11.11
N MET A 146 -8.01 1.43 9.80
CA MET A 146 -6.72 1.06 9.20
C MET A 146 -5.56 1.98 9.60
N PHE A 147 -5.78 3.29 9.73
CA PHE A 147 -4.74 4.27 10.09
C PHE A 147 -5.01 5.02 11.41
N VAL A 148 -5.92 4.52 12.25
CA VAL A 148 -6.15 5.16 13.56
C VAL A 148 -4.86 5.06 14.38
N GLY A 149 -4.36 6.16 14.93
CA GLY A 149 -3.08 6.18 15.68
C GLY A 149 -1.80 6.10 14.81
N ALA A 150 -1.90 6.04 13.49
CA ALA A 150 -0.74 6.14 12.59
C ALA A 150 -0.33 7.61 12.39
N HIS A 151 0.21 8.23 13.44
CA HIS A 151 0.39 9.69 13.54
C HIS A 151 1.26 10.33 12.44
N ALA A 152 2.25 9.59 11.92
CA ALA A 152 3.11 10.08 10.86
C ALA A 152 2.50 9.97 9.46
N TYR A 153 1.44 9.17 9.28
CA TYR A 153 0.87 8.91 7.97
C TYR A 153 0.14 10.14 7.43
N ASN A 154 0.60 10.66 6.29
CA ASN A 154 -0.06 11.76 5.60
C ASN A 154 -0.83 11.27 4.36
N PRO A 155 -2.17 11.18 4.40
CA PRO A 155 -2.96 10.67 3.27
C PRO A 155 -2.89 11.54 2.02
N HIS A 156 -2.52 12.83 2.13
CA HIS A 156 -2.47 13.75 0.98
C HIS A 156 -1.23 13.59 0.10
N ASN A 157 -0.19 12.92 0.60
CA ASN A 157 1.09 12.77 -0.12
C ASN A 157 1.27 11.36 -0.71
N HIS A 158 0.37 10.42 -0.42
CA HIS A 158 0.62 8.98 -0.61
C HIS A 158 -0.51 8.22 -1.33
N GLY A 159 -1.36 8.95 -2.06
CA GLY A 159 -2.19 8.47 -3.19
C GLY A 159 -3.28 7.44 -2.92
N VAL A 160 -3.30 6.75 -1.77
CA VAL A 160 -4.45 5.93 -1.38
C VAL A 160 -5.39 6.78 -0.55
N TYR A 161 -6.41 7.32 -1.23
CA TYR A 161 -7.60 7.83 -0.57
C TYR A 161 -8.39 6.63 -0.02
N VAL A 162 -7.94 6.05 1.10
CA VAL A 162 -8.61 4.97 1.84
C VAL A 162 -9.96 5.41 2.44
N TRP A 163 -10.39 6.66 2.21
CA TRP A 163 -11.81 6.99 2.29
C TRP A 163 -12.49 6.40 1.06
N SER A 164 -12.87 5.12 1.21
CA SER A 164 -13.63 4.27 0.29
C SER A 164 -14.09 4.91 -1.01
N GLN A 165 -13.94 4.22 -2.15
CA GLN A 165 -14.74 4.51 -3.34
C GLN A 165 -16.22 4.68 -2.98
N ALA A 166 -16.72 4.03 -1.91
CA ALA A 166 -18.04 4.28 -1.33
C ALA A 166 -18.22 5.69 -0.75
N CYS A 167 -17.26 6.31 -0.06
CA CYS A 167 -17.29 7.70 0.39
C CYS A 167 -17.19 8.67 -0.78
N MET A 168 -16.37 8.39 -1.81
CA MET A 168 -16.30 9.25 -2.99
C MET A 168 -17.57 9.13 -3.86
N LEU A 169 -18.11 7.92 -4.05
CA LEU A 169 -19.42 7.72 -4.69
C LEU A 169 -20.55 8.31 -3.85
N ARG A 170 -20.52 8.21 -2.52
CA ARG A 170 -21.55 8.80 -1.64
C ARG A 170 -21.43 10.31 -1.61
N PHE A 171 -20.22 10.87 -1.73
CA PHE A 171 -19.98 12.30 -1.92
C PHE A 171 -20.47 12.75 -3.30
N ILE A 172 -20.14 12.04 -4.39
CA ILE A 172 -20.66 12.31 -5.75
C ILE A 172 -22.19 12.17 -5.79
N MET A 173 -22.77 11.16 -5.15
CA MET A 173 -24.23 10.96 -5.03
C MET A 173 -24.91 12.00 -4.13
N LEU A 174 -24.24 12.49 -3.08
CA LEU A 174 -24.72 13.62 -2.25
C LEU A 174 -24.65 14.94 -3.04
N MET A 175 -23.63 15.11 -3.88
CA MET A 175 -23.47 16.27 -4.77
C MET A 175 -24.47 16.24 -5.94
N LEU A 176 -24.82 15.05 -6.45
CA LEU A 176 -25.86 14.85 -7.47
C LEU A 176 -27.29 14.93 -6.89
N SER A 177 -27.51 14.53 -5.63
CA SER A 177 -28.85 14.51 -5.01
C SER A 177 -29.29 15.82 -4.38
N THR A 178 -28.36 16.76 -4.12
CA THR A 178 -28.70 18.04 -3.47
C THR A 178 -28.95 19.19 -4.43
N ASN A 179 -28.65 19.06 -5.73
CA ASN A 179 -28.90 20.08 -6.78
C ASN A 179 -28.74 21.53 -6.29
N GLN A 180 -27.66 21.81 -5.56
CA GLN A 180 -27.27 23.14 -5.14
C GLN A 180 -25.92 23.44 -5.79
N LEU A 181 -25.99 24.16 -6.91
CA LEU A 181 -24.91 24.99 -7.47
C LEU A 181 -23.70 24.22 -8.04
N ILE A 182 -23.99 23.49 -9.11
CA ILE A 182 -23.23 23.66 -10.36
C ILE A 182 -23.09 25.18 -10.56
N HIS A 183 -21.90 25.74 -10.29
CA HIS A 183 -21.35 27.04 -10.73
C HIS A 183 -20.22 27.57 -9.83
N GLY A 184 -19.92 26.94 -8.68
CA GLY A 184 -19.02 27.53 -7.67
C GLY A 184 -17.60 26.94 -7.49
N ILE A 185 -17.29 25.73 -7.98
CA ILE A 185 -15.98 25.09 -7.70
C ILE A 185 -15.40 24.48 -8.98
N LEU A 186 -14.92 25.37 -9.85
CA LEU A 186 -13.94 25.05 -10.90
C LEU A 186 -12.55 25.51 -10.41
N GLN A 187 -12.13 24.99 -9.25
CA GLN A 187 -10.75 25.10 -8.74
C GLN A 187 -10.36 23.84 -7.96
N VAL A 188 -10.63 22.67 -8.53
CA VAL A 188 -9.86 21.47 -8.18
C VAL A 188 -8.97 21.17 -9.37
N SER A 189 -7.67 21.25 -9.11
CA SER A 189 -6.58 21.30 -10.08
C SER A 189 -6.63 20.18 -11.11
N LYS A 190 -6.01 20.45 -12.26
CA LYS A 190 -5.76 19.60 -13.44
C LYS A 190 -5.14 18.21 -13.16
N THR A 191 -4.95 17.83 -11.91
CA THR A 191 -4.47 16.51 -11.44
C THR A 191 -5.57 15.45 -11.35
N TRP A 192 -6.85 15.83 -11.36
CA TRP A 192 -7.97 14.87 -11.26
C TRP A 192 -8.31 14.17 -12.59
N ALA A 193 -7.90 14.74 -13.73
CA ALA A 193 -8.27 14.24 -15.05
C ALA A 193 -7.42 13.05 -15.54
N SER A 194 -6.24 12.79 -14.96
CA SER A 194 -5.40 11.65 -15.36
C SER A 194 -5.84 10.32 -14.76
N ALA A 195 -6.84 10.32 -13.86
CA ALA A 195 -7.44 9.11 -13.30
C ALA A 195 -8.58 8.53 -14.17
N PHE A 196 -8.98 9.22 -15.24
CA PHE A 196 -10.04 8.75 -16.16
C PHE A 196 -9.40 8.29 -17.46
N ASN A 197 -9.20 6.99 -17.60
CA ASN A 197 -8.44 6.36 -18.68
C ASN A 197 -9.18 6.37 -20.05
N GLN A 198 -9.42 7.55 -20.63
CA GLN A 198 -9.63 7.82 -22.08
C GLN A 198 -9.34 9.30 -22.40
N PRO A 199 -8.86 9.63 -23.64
CA PRO A 199 -8.59 11.01 -24.07
C PRO A 199 -9.86 11.88 -24.08
N ILE A 200 -9.72 13.14 -23.64
CA ILE A 200 -10.82 14.11 -23.48
C ILE A 200 -11.53 14.46 -24.80
N ASP A 201 -10.82 14.24 -25.90
CA ASP A 201 -11.17 14.47 -27.30
C ASP A 201 -12.10 13.38 -27.89
N SER A 202 -12.38 12.33 -27.11
CA SER A 202 -13.37 11.29 -27.43
C SER A 202 -14.79 11.61 -26.93
N TRP A 203 -14.98 12.75 -26.26
CA TRP A 203 -16.24 13.09 -25.63
C TRP A 203 -17.15 13.82 -26.63
N ASP A 204 -18.26 13.17 -26.98
CA ASP A 204 -19.29 13.76 -27.83
C ASP A 204 -20.03 14.87 -27.06
N THR A 205 -19.70 16.12 -27.39
CA THR A 205 -20.30 17.33 -26.82
C THR A 205 -21.36 17.93 -27.75
N SER A 206 -21.69 17.28 -28.86
CA SER A 206 -22.59 17.82 -29.90
C SER A 206 -24.06 17.88 -29.49
N SER A 207 -24.44 17.20 -28.40
CA SER A 207 -25.78 17.31 -27.81
C SER A 207 -25.94 18.50 -26.85
N VAL A 208 -24.86 19.25 -26.60
CA VAL A 208 -24.90 20.52 -25.88
C VAL A 208 -25.05 21.66 -26.90
N THR A 209 -26.13 21.62 -27.69
CA THR A 209 -26.57 22.77 -28.47
C THR A 209 -27.69 23.46 -27.72
N ASP A 210 -27.44 24.73 -27.43
CA ASP A 210 -28.36 25.77 -26.97
C ASP A 210 -28.76 25.72 -25.48
N MET A 211 -28.15 26.63 -24.73
CA MET A 211 -28.74 27.30 -23.56
C MET A 211 -29.47 28.56 -24.00
#